data_AF-A0A960E3Y5-F1
#
_entry.id   AF-A0A960E3Y5-F1
#
_cell.length_a   1.000
_cell.length_b   1.000
_cell.length_c   1.000
_cell.angle_alpha   90.00
_cell.angle_beta   90.00
_cell.angle_gamma   90.00
#
_symmetry.space_group_name_H-M   'P 1'
#
loop_
_entity.id
_entity.type
_entity.pdbx_description
1 polymer ?
#
loop_
_entity_poly.entity_id
_entity_poly.type
_entity_poly.pdbx_seq_one_letter_code
_entity_poly.pdbx_strand_id
1 'polypeptide(L)'
;VGVARQAAATAELAARHPELAIVGAGYSYLQDWMAHVGQAVVAGGGASMVGLGRMVLSYPHLPADVLAGRPLERSLVCRTFSDCTTGPRNGLVSGCFPIDPFYKDHPQRVELARAKKEAKARLRS
;
A
#
# COMPACT_ATOMS: atom_id res chain seq x y z
N VAL A 1 11.58 -6.65 3.78
CA VAL A 1 11.70 -6.93 2.33
C VAL A 1 11.52 -5.61 1.58
N GLY A 2 12.32 -5.31 0.56
CA GLY A 2 12.25 -4.05 -0.20
C GLY A 2 11.45 -4.19 -1.49
N VAL A 3 10.77 -3.13 -1.92
CA VAL A 3 9.91 -3.13 -3.13
C VAL A 3 10.67 -3.54 -4.39
N ALA A 4 11.94 -3.14 -4.53
CA ALA A 4 12.79 -3.57 -5.66
C ALA A 4 12.98 -5.09 -5.71
N ARG A 5 13.15 -5.75 -4.56
CA ARG A 5 13.26 -7.23 -4.51
C ARG A 5 11.95 -7.90 -4.87
N GLN A 6 10.81 -7.32 -4.50
CA GLN A 6 9.51 -7.86 -4.91
C GLN A 6 9.31 -7.73 -6.42
N ALA A 7 9.64 -6.57 -7.01
CA ALA A 7 9.55 -6.37 -8.46
C ALA A 7 10.49 -7.31 -9.24
N ALA A 8 11.72 -7.54 -8.75
CA ALA A 8 12.64 -8.50 -9.35
C ALA A 8 12.10 -9.94 -9.28
N ALA A 9 11.52 -10.34 -8.14
CA ALA A 9 10.92 -11.67 -8.00
C ALA A 9 9.74 -11.88 -8.94
N THR A 10 8.84 -10.88 -9.08
CA THR A 10 7.73 -11.00 -10.03
C THR A 10 8.20 -11.02 -11.48
N ALA A 11 9.27 -10.30 -11.81
CA ALA A 11 9.84 -10.33 -13.15
C ALA A 11 10.46 -11.68 -13.50
N GLU A 12 11.17 -12.32 -12.56
CA GLU A 12 11.69 -13.68 -12.74
C GLU A 12 10.55 -14.70 -12.96
N LEU A 13 9.47 -14.58 -12.18
CA LEU A 13 8.30 -15.44 -12.33
C LEU A 13 7.57 -15.22 -13.66
N ALA A 14 7.35 -13.97 -14.05
CA ALA A 14 6.69 -13.63 -15.30
C ALA A 14 7.50 -14.10 -16.53
N ALA A 15 8.83 -14.04 -16.47
CA ALA A 15 9.71 -14.53 -17.54
C ALA A 15 9.69 -16.06 -17.66
N ARG A 16 9.57 -16.79 -16.53
CA ARG A 16 9.57 -18.26 -16.52
C ARG A 16 8.20 -18.88 -16.81
N HIS A 17 7.14 -18.15 -16.55
CA HIS A 17 5.75 -18.63 -16.63
C HIS A 17 4.90 -17.63 -17.42
N PRO A 18 5.16 -17.43 -18.73
CA PRO A 18 4.48 -16.42 -19.55
C PRO A 18 2.97 -16.65 -19.68
N GLU A 19 2.48 -17.87 -19.45
CA GLU A 19 1.07 -18.23 -19.42
C GLU A 19 0.35 -17.81 -18.13
N LEU A 20 1.09 -17.49 -17.06
CA LEU A 20 0.50 -17.09 -15.78
C LEU A 20 0.38 -15.57 -15.67
N ALA A 21 -0.80 -15.11 -15.27
CA ALA A 21 -0.99 -13.71 -14.90
C ALA A 21 -0.31 -13.43 -13.54
N ILE A 22 0.71 -12.56 -13.55
CA ILE A 22 1.46 -12.18 -12.35
C ILE A 22 1.01 -10.79 -11.88
N VAL A 23 0.59 -10.68 -10.62
CA VAL A 23 0.23 -9.40 -10.00
C VAL A 23 1.38 -8.89 -9.14
N GLY A 24 1.95 -7.74 -9.53
CA GLY A 24 2.96 -7.05 -8.75
C GLY A 24 2.37 -6.39 -7.50
N ALA A 25 2.90 -6.67 -6.31
CA ALA A 25 2.46 -6.09 -5.04
C ALA A 25 3.54 -5.20 -4.40
N GLY A 26 3.18 -4.45 -3.36
CA GLY A 26 4.12 -3.65 -2.57
C GLY A 26 4.41 -2.23 -3.12
N TYR A 27 3.80 -1.85 -4.24
CA TYR A 27 4.07 -0.58 -4.92
C TYR A 27 3.69 0.65 -4.09
N SER A 28 2.86 0.52 -3.04
CA SER A 28 2.58 1.62 -2.11
C SER A 28 3.84 2.15 -1.40
N TYR A 29 4.94 1.39 -1.34
CA TYR A 29 6.23 1.88 -0.85
C TYR A 29 6.88 2.92 -1.77
N LEU A 30 6.47 2.97 -3.04
CA LEU A 30 6.97 3.93 -4.04
C LEU A 30 6.21 5.27 -4.01
N GLN A 31 5.08 5.32 -3.27
CA GLN A 31 4.29 6.53 -3.04
C GLN A 31 3.99 7.28 -4.35
N ASP A 32 4.43 8.54 -4.45
CA ASP A 32 4.22 9.42 -5.61
C ASP A 32 4.72 8.81 -6.93
N TRP A 33 5.68 7.87 -6.89
CA TRP A 33 6.26 7.23 -8.08
C TRP A 33 5.56 5.92 -8.49
N MET A 34 4.58 5.45 -7.71
CA MET A 34 4.06 4.10 -7.89
C MET A 34 3.43 3.85 -9.26
N ALA A 35 2.78 4.86 -9.84
CA ALA A 35 2.15 4.77 -11.16
C ALA A 35 3.21 4.67 -12.26
N HIS A 36 4.25 5.51 -12.21
CA HIS A 36 5.35 5.50 -13.18
C HIS A 36 6.13 4.18 -13.14
N VAL A 37 6.48 3.70 -11.95
CA VAL A 37 7.17 2.42 -11.80
C VAL A 37 6.26 1.26 -12.20
N GLY A 38 4.97 1.31 -11.84
CA GLY A 38 4.00 0.30 -12.23
C GLY A 38 3.85 0.18 -13.75
N GLN A 39 3.74 1.32 -14.45
CA GLN A 39 3.71 1.35 -15.91
C GLN A 39 4.98 0.73 -16.50
N ALA A 40 6.17 1.11 -16.00
CA ALA A 40 7.42 0.56 -16.49
C ALA A 40 7.54 -0.96 -16.28
N VAL A 41 7.11 -1.47 -15.12
CA VAL A 41 7.14 -2.91 -14.84
C VAL A 41 6.19 -3.68 -15.75
N VAL A 42 4.97 -3.18 -15.95
CA VAL A 42 3.99 -3.85 -16.83
C VAL A 42 4.45 -3.80 -18.29
N ALA A 43 4.91 -2.65 -18.78
CA ALA A 43 5.42 -2.51 -20.13
C ALA A 43 6.68 -3.38 -20.39
N GLY A 44 7.50 -3.59 -19.37
CA GLY A 44 8.66 -4.47 -19.42
C GLY A 44 8.38 -5.95 -19.20
N GLY A 45 7.10 -6.36 -19.05
CA GLY A 45 6.72 -7.76 -18.81
C GLY A 45 7.08 -8.29 -17.42
N GLY A 46 7.47 -7.43 -16.47
CA GLY A 46 7.84 -7.85 -15.11
C GLY A 46 6.66 -8.17 -14.20
N ALA A 47 5.45 -7.83 -14.63
CA ALA A 47 4.16 -8.25 -14.07
C ALA A 47 3.07 -8.00 -15.12
N SER A 48 1.97 -8.75 -15.07
CA SER A 48 0.79 -8.51 -15.92
C SER A 48 -0.03 -7.30 -15.46
N MET A 49 -0.03 -7.02 -14.15
CA MET A 49 -0.71 -5.87 -13.56
C MET A 49 -0.13 -5.52 -12.18
N VAL A 50 -0.45 -4.35 -11.66
CA VAL A 50 -0.05 -3.90 -10.32
C VAL A 50 -1.24 -3.92 -9.36
N GLY A 51 -1.09 -4.64 -8.25
CA GLY A 51 -2.07 -4.71 -7.17
C GLY A 51 -1.92 -3.56 -6.18
N LEU A 52 -3.05 -2.93 -5.85
CA LEU A 52 -3.13 -1.86 -4.85
C LEU A 52 -3.77 -2.38 -3.56
N GLY A 53 -2.94 -2.56 -2.53
CA GLY A 53 -3.41 -2.89 -1.18
C GLY A 53 -3.70 -1.63 -0.36
N ARG A 54 -2.79 -1.30 0.58
CA ARG A 54 -2.94 -0.19 1.52
C ARG A 54 -3.21 1.19 0.88
N MET A 55 -2.84 1.38 -0.38
CA MET A 55 -3.12 2.61 -1.12
C MET A 55 -4.62 2.82 -1.35
N VAL A 56 -5.37 1.76 -1.63
CA VAL A 56 -6.81 1.88 -1.93
C VAL A 56 -7.61 2.33 -0.70
N LEU A 57 -7.07 2.10 0.51
CA LEU A 57 -7.72 2.50 1.77
C LEU A 57 -7.71 4.01 2.00
N SER A 58 -6.77 4.75 1.41
CA SER A 58 -6.71 6.21 1.51
C SER A 58 -7.02 6.91 0.18
N TYR A 59 -6.80 6.24 -0.94
CA TYR A 59 -6.97 6.80 -2.27
C TYR A 59 -7.69 5.80 -3.20
N PRO A 60 -8.99 5.52 -2.99
CA PRO A 60 -9.71 4.47 -3.71
C PRO A 60 -9.87 4.74 -5.21
N HIS A 61 -9.89 6.02 -5.61
CA HIS A 61 -10.03 6.44 -7.00
C HIS A 61 -8.68 6.66 -7.72
N LEU A 62 -7.55 6.31 -7.07
CA LEU A 62 -6.21 6.43 -7.64
C LEU A 62 -6.09 5.84 -9.07
N PRO A 63 -6.58 4.62 -9.38
CA PRO A 63 -6.47 4.08 -10.73
C PRO A 63 -7.15 4.95 -11.78
N ALA A 64 -8.33 5.48 -11.46
CA ALA A 64 -9.10 6.32 -12.37
C ALA A 64 -8.39 7.66 -12.61
N ASP A 65 -7.78 8.25 -11.58
CA ASP A 65 -7.00 9.48 -11.71
C ASP A 65 -5.76 9.29 -12.56
N VAL A 66 -4.99 8.23 -12.30
CA VAL A 66 -3.79 7.90 -13.09
C VAL A 66 -4.14 7.68 -14.56
N LEU A 67 -5.18 6.89 -14.85
CA LEU A 67 -5.60 6.59 -16.22
C LEU A 67 -6.14 7.82 -16.96
N ALA A 68 -6.75 8.76 -16.24
CA ALA A 68 -7.22 10.02 -16.80
C ALA A 68 -6.10 11.09 -16.92
N GLY A 69 -4.86 10.76 -16.57
CA GLY A 69 -3.74 11.72 -16.58
C GLY A 69 -3.88 12.83 -15.54
N ARG A 70 -4.70 12.63 -14.50
CA ARG A 70 -4.86 13.62 -13.43
C ARG A 70 -3.63 13.61 -12.50
N PRO A 71 -3.22 14.79 -11.99
CA PRO A 71 -2.21 14.85 -10.94
C PRO A 71 -2.62 14.04 -9.71
N LEU A 72 -1.67 13.38 -9.05
CA LEU A 72 -1.94 12.64 -7.82
C LEU A 72 -2.29 13.59 -6.68
N GLU A 73 -3.39 13.29 -5.98
CA GLU A 73 -3.73 13.97 -4.73
C GLU A 73 -2.81 13.50 -3.58
N ARG A 74 -1.72 14.24 -3.36
CA ARG A 74 -0.64 13.83 -2.43
C ARG A 74 -1.10 13.65 -0.97
N SER A 75 -2.20 14.29 -0.58
CA SER A 75 -2.87 14.12 0.73
C SER A 75 -3.43 12.71 0.92
N LEU A 76 -3.85 12.06 -0.17
CA LEU A 76 -4.43 10.71 -0.15
C LEU A 76 -3.38 9.60 -0.29
N VAL A 77 -2.16 9.94 -0.71
CA VAL A 77 -1.07 8.97 -0.90
C VAL A 77 -0.65 8.32 0.43
N CYS A 78 -0.76 6.99 0.49
CA CYS A 78 -0.33 6.19 1.64
C CYS A 78 1.15 6.41 1.96
N ARG A 79 1.46 6.81 3.21
CA ARG A 79 2.82 6.99 3.71
C ARG A 79 3.33 5.81 4.54
N THR A 80 2.74 4.63 4.37
CA THR A 80 3.19 3.37 4.98
C THR A 80 3.22 3.34 6.52
N PHE A 81 2.34 4.11 7.17
CA PHE A 81 2.17 4.14 8.63
C PHE A 81 1.84 2.77 9.26
N SER A 82 1.35 1.84 8.44
CA SER A 82 1.03 0.45 8.79
C SER A 82 -0.15 0.26 9.75
N ASP A 83 -0.87 1.32 10.10
CA ASP A 83 -2.09 1.29 10.93
C ASP A 83 -3.16 0.34 10.39
N CYS A 84 -3.30 0.24 9.06
CA CYS A 84 -4.16 -0.74 8.38
C CYS A 84 -3.83 -2.21 8.67
N THR A 85 -2.64 -2.50 9.21
CA THR A 85 -2.27 -3.85 9.66
C THR A 85 -2.10 -3.92 11.17
N THR A 86 -1.68 -2.84 11.81
CA THR A 86 -1.55 -2.76 13.27
C THR A 86 -2.92 -2.85 13.95
N GLY A 87 -3.95 -2.20 13.40
CA GLY A 87 -5.34 -2.27 13.90
C GLY A 87 -5.83 -3.71 14.06
N PRO A 88 -5.97 -4.49 12.97
CA PRO A 88 -6.47 -5.87 13.04
C PRO A 88 -5.58 -6.80 13.87
N ARG A 89 -4.27 -6.57 13.95
CA ARG A 89 -3.39 -7.34 14.86
C ARG A 89 -3.64 -7.09 16.34
N ASN A 90 -4.37 -6.02 16.69
CA ASN A 90 -4.82 -5.71 18.04
C ASN A 90 -6.34 -5.90 18.21
N GLY A 91 -6.99 -6.64 17.31
CA GLY A 91 -8.44 -6.89 17.36
C GLY A 91 -9.31 -5.70 16.95
N LEU A 92 -8.73 -4.67 16.33
CA LEU A 92 -9.43 -3.47 15.85
C LEU A 92 -9.76 -3.59 14.35
N VAL A 93 -10.62 -2.70 13.85
CA VAL A 93 -10.96 -2.65 12.41
C VAL A 93 -9.74 -2.28 11.56
N SER A 94 -9.72 -2.79 10.33
CA SER A 94 -8.70 -2.45 9.33
C SER A 94 -9.12 -1.19 8.58
N GLY A 95 -8.22 -0.20 8.50
CA GLY A 95 -8.47 1.06 7.79
C GLY A 95 -7.28 2.00 7.76
N CYS A 96 -7.44 3.17 7.13
CA CYS A 96 -6.40 4.19 7.05
C CYS A 96 -6.63 5.34 8.04
N PHE A 97 -6.45 5.07 9.33
CA PHE A 97 -6.60 6.02 10.43
C PHE A 97 -5.91 7.40 10.28
N PRO A 98 -4.75 7.52 9.59
CA PRO A 98 -4.09 8.83 9.44
C PRO A 98 -4.59 9.68 8.27
N ILE A 99 -5.25 9.11 7.25
CA ILE A 99 -5.55 9.82 5.99
C ILE A 99 -7.04 9.83 5.70
N ASP A 100 -7.69 8.67 5.75
CA ASP A 100 -9.10 8.53 5.41
C ASP A 100 -9.99 9.26 6.44
N PRO A 101 -10.93 10.13 6.03
CA PRO A 101 -11.78 10.90 6.94
C PRO A 101 -12.60 10.02 7.89
N PHE A 102 -13.20 8.94 7.39
CA PHE A 102 -14.00 8.05 8.21
C PHE A 102 -13.15 7.40 9.32
N TYR A 103 -11.95 6.91 8.98
CA TYR A 103 -11.05 6.31 9.98
C TYR A 103 -10.35 7.33 10.89
N LYS A 104 -10.20 8.59 10.46
CA LYS A 104 -9.68 9.68 11.31
C LYS A 104 -10.62 9.97 12.49
N ASP A 105 -11.92 9.90 12.24
CA ASP A 105 -12.95 10.19 13.24
C ASP A 105 -13.45 8.93 13.96
N HIS A 106 -13.01 7.74 13.51
CA HIS A 106 -13.40 6.46 14.10
C HIS A 106 -12.88 6.33 15.55
N PRO A 107 -13.73 5.90 16.52
CA PRO A 107 -13.34 5.78 17.94
C PRO A 107 -12.09 4.92 18.18
N GLN A 108 -11.94 3.83 17.41
CA GLN A 108 -10.80 2.93 17.52
C GLN A 108 -9.46 3.56 17.10
N ARG A 109 -9.44 4.78 16.54
CA ARG A 109 -8.20 5.52 16.33
C ARG A 109 -7.46 5.77 17.65
N VAL A 110 -8.21 6.12 18.70
CA VAL A 110 -7.66 6.37 20.04
C VAL A 110 -7.13 5.07 20.64
N GLU A 111 -7.88 3.98 20.49
CA GLU A 111 -7.48 2.65 20.94
C GLU A 111 -6.20 2.17 20.23
N LEU A 112 -6.10 2.37 18.92
CA LEU A 112 -4.92 2.06 18.14
C LEU A 112 -3.70 2.88 18.58
N ALA A 113 -3.89 4.18 18.83
CA ALA A 113 -2.81 5.04 19.32
C ALA A 113 -2.28 4.56 20.69
N ARG A 114 -3.19 4.15 21.59
CA ARG A 114 -2.84 3.55 22.88
C ARG A 114 -2.07 2.24 22.70
N ALA A 115 -2.57 1.30 21.89
CA ALA A 115 -1.92 0.02 21.63
C ALA A 115 -0.50 0.19 21.05
N LYS A 116 -0.31 1.14 20.12
CA LYS A 116 1.02 1.48 19.57
C LYS A 116 1.96 2.03 20.64
N LYS A 117 1.47 2.87 21.55
CA LYS A 117 2.26 3.43 22.66
C LYS A 117 2.69 2.33 23.63
N GLU A 118 1.79 1.43 24.00
CA GLU A 118 2.07 0.29 24.86
C GLU A 118 3.10 -0.67 24.24
N ALA A 119 2.93 -1.03 22.96
CA ALA A 119 3.90 -1.85 22.24
C ALA A 119 5.30 -1.21 22.21
N LYS A 120 5.39 0.10 21.99
CA LYS A 120 6.67 0.83 22.02
C LYS A 120 7.30 0.87 23.41
N ALA A 121 6.49 0.92 24.47
CA ALA A 121 7.00 0.85 25.84
C ALA A 121 7.59 -0.53 26.15
N ARG A 122 6.91 -1.61 25.76
CA ARG A 122 7.40 -2.99 25.94
C ARG A 122 8.70 -3.30 25.20
N LEU A 123 8.95 -2.66 24.06
CA LEU A 123 10.19 -2.83 23.30
C LEU A 123 11.39 -2.06 23.90
N ARG A 124 11.14 -1.17 24.87
CA ARG A 124 12.14 -0.31 25.51
C ARG A 124 12.52 -0.75 26.93
N SER A 125 11.73 -1.64 27.52
CA SER A 125 12.05 -2.36 28.76
C SER A 125 12.91 -3.57 28.45
#